data_AF-A0A090SVU1-F1
#
_entry.id   AF-A0A090SVU1-F1
#
_cell.length_a   1.000
_cell.length_b   1.000
_cell.length_c   1.000
_cell.angle_alpha   90.00
_cell.angle_beta   90.00
_cell.angle_gamma   90.00
#
_symmetry.space_group_name_H-M   'P 1'
#
loop_
_entity.id
_entity.type
_entity.pdbx_description
1 polymer ?
#
loop_
_entity_poly.entity_id
_entity_poly.type
_entity_poly.pdbx_seq_one_letter_code
_entity_poly.pdbx_strand_id
1 'polypeptide(L)' 'MKEQGFVIYPGKVSNADCFRIGNIGDVYPADIERLIGAVKNAMYWELA' A
#
# COMPACT_ATOMS: atom_id res chain seq x y z
N MET A 1 3.94 3.14 5.68
CA MET A 1 3.60 3.55 4.30
C MET A 1 3.89 5.02 4.01
N LYS A 2 3.24 5.99 4.69
CA LYS A 2 3.43 7.44 4.42
C LYS A 2 4.88 7.89 4.52
N GLU A 3 5.61 7.44 5.54
CA GLU A 3 7.04 7.74 5.72
C GLU A 3 7.93 7.18 4.59
N GLN A 4 7.45 6.17 3.86
CA GLN A 4 8.12 5.58 2.69
C GLN A 4 7.65 6.19 1.37
N GLY A 5 6.87 7.29 1.44
CA GLY A 5 6.39 8.04 0.28
C GLY A 5 5.12 7.50 -0.39
N PHE A 6 4.40 6.56 0.24
CA PHE A 6 3.17 5.99 -0.32
C PHE A 6 1.93 6.40 0.48
N VAL A 7 0.94 6.93 -0.23
CA VAL A 7 -0.40 7.23 0.30
C VAL A 7 -1.35 6.11 -0.13
N ILE A 8 -2.07 5.52 0.84
CA ILE A 8 -3.10 4.51 0.62
C ILE A 8 -4.43 5.00 1.17
N TYR A 9 -5.54 4.38 0.74
CA TYR A 9 -6.88 4.83 1.08
C TYR A 9 -7.63 3.78 1.90
N PRO A 10 -8.48 4.19 2.86
CA PRO A 10 -9.37 3.26 3.54
C PRO A 10 -10.37 2.64 2.54
N GLY A 11 -10.76 1.39 2.81
CA GLY A 11 -11.86 0.72 2.15
C GLY A 11 -13.21 1.32 2.54
N LYS A 12 -14.24 1.05 1.73
CA LYS A 12 -15.62 1.53 1.97
C LYS A 12 -16.67 0.44 1.71
N VAL A 13 -16.28 -0.84 1.66
CA VAL A 13 -17.23 -1.95 1.47
C VAL A 13 -17.78 -2.41 2.81
N SER A 14 -19.08 -2.66 2.85
CA SER A 14 -19.84 -2.93 4.08
C SER A 14 -19.56 -4.28 4.73
N ASN A 15 -18.98 -5.23 3.99
CA ASN A 15 -18.91 -6.64 4.39
C ASN A 15 -17.47 -7.18 4.54
N ALA A 16 -16.46 -6.33 4.43
CA ALA A 16 -15.06 -6.74 4.61
C ALA A 16 -14.20 -5.57 5.07
N ASP A 17 -13.36 -5.82 6.07
CA ASP A 17 -12.28 -4.90 6.43
C ASP A 17 -11.23 -4.90 5.32
N CYS A 18 -11.13 -3.78 4.61
CA CYS A 18 -10.21 -3.66 3.49
C CYS A 18 -9.66 -2.24 3.34
N PHE A 19 -8.66 -2.11 2.48
CA PHE A 19 -8.05 -0.86 2.07
C PHE A 19 -7.87 -0.85 0.56
N ARG A 20 -7.50 0.30 0.00
CA ARG A 20 -7.34 0.51 -1.44
C ARG A 20 -5.97 1.06 -1.78
N ILE A 21 -5.46 0.62 -2.92
CA ILE A 21 -4.27 1.12 -3.59
C ILE A 21 -4.71 1.53 -4.99
N GLY A 22 -4.58 2.81 -5.32
CA GLY A 22 -4.80 3.30 -6.68
C GLY A 22 -3.54 3.15 -7.52
N ASN A 23 -3.69 2.99 -8.84
CA ASN A 23 -2.59 2.82 -9.79
C ASN A 23 -2.69 3.75 -11.02
N ILE A 24 -3.59 4.75 -10.98
CA ILE A 24 -3.79 5.72 -12.05
C ILE A 24 -2.93 6.97 -11.83
N GLY A 25 -2.59 7.67 -12.90
CA GLY A 25 -1.76 8.88 -12.87
C GLY A 25 -0.30 8.60 -13.22
N ASP A 26 0.62 9.35 -12.61
CA ASP A 26 2.07 9.24 -12.79
C ASP A 26 2.62 8.06 -11.96
N VAL A 27 2.26 6.84 -12.38
CA VAL A 27 2.60 5.59 -11.71
C VAL A 27 3.16 4.62 -12.73
N TYR A 28 4.40 4.18 -12.53
CA TYR A 28 5.11 3.28 -13.42
C TYR A 28 5.38 1.92 -12.74
N PRO A 29 5.79 0.88 -13.48
CA PRO A 29 6.09 -0.42 -12.89
C PRO A 29 7.10 -0.37 -11.72
N ALA A 30 8.12 0.49 -11.82
CA ALA A 30 9.12 0.68 -10.76
C ALA A 30 8.50 1.22 -9.44
N ASP A 31 7.43 2.03 -9.52
CA ASP A 31 6.72 2.50 -8.33
C ASP A 31 5.97 1.36 -7.64
N ILE A 32 5.42 0.42 -8.42
CA ILE A 32 4.74 -0.75 -7.90
C ILE A 32 5.72 -1.71 -7.22
N GLU A 33 6.90 -1.93 -7.81
CA GLU A 33 7.97 -2.71 -7.17
C GLU A 33 8.38 -2.09 -5.82
N ARG A 34 8.57 -0.77 -5.81
CA ARG A 34 8.92 -0.02 -4.60
C ARG A 34 7.78 -0.03 -3.56
N LEU A 35 6.53 -0.01 -4.02
CA LEU A 35 5.35 -0.15 -3.17
C LEU A 35 5.30 -1.54 -2.50
N ILE A 36 5.57 -2.62 -3.23
CA ILE A 36 5.60 -3.99 -2.67
C ILE A 36 6.66 -4.08 -1.56
N GLY A 37 7.85 -3.52 -1.79
CA GLY A 37 8.89 -3.43 -0.76
C GLY A 37 8.42 -2.63 0.46
N ALA A 38 7.73 -1.51 0.24
CA ALA A 38 7.20 -0.69 1.33
C ALA A 38 6.10 -1.39 2.13
N VAL A 39 5.22 -2.15 1.47
CA VAL A 39 4.21 -2.99 2.13
C VAL A 39 4.89 -4.02 3.01
N LYS A 40 5.88 -4.77 2.49
CA LYS A 40 6.64 -5.74 3.27
C LYS A 40 7.25 -5.13 4.53
N ASN A 41 7.89 -3.96 4.41
CA ASN A 41 8.48 -3.26 5.56
C ASN A 41 7.44 -2.74 6.56
N ALA A 42 6.21 -2.50 6.12
CA ALA A 42 5.12 -2.01 6.97
C ALA A 42 4.39 -3.13 7.72
N MET A 43 4.62 -4.41 7.37
CA MET A 43 4.06 -5.57 8.06
C MET A 43 4.80 -5.82 9.38
N TYR A 44 4.66 -4.91 10.34
CA TYR A 44 5.35 -4.95 11.63
C TYR A 44 5.02 -6.20 12.46
N TRP A 45 3.94 -6.89 12.14
CA TRP A 45 3.50 -8.14 12.79
C TRP A 45 4.21 -9.39 12.27
N GLU A 46 4.91 -9.31 11.13
CA GLU A 46 5.73 -10.42 10.58
C GLU A 46 7.20 -10.34 11.01
N LEU A 47 7.61 -9.25 11.68
CA LEU A 47 8.95 -9.10 12.25
C LEU A 47 9.00 -9.80 13.61
N ALA A 48 8.96 -11.14 13.59
CA ALA A 48 9.22 -12.02 14.73
C ALA A 48 10.54 -12.77 14.54
#